data_AF-J9E2B5-F1
#
_entry.id   AF-J9E2B5-F1
#
_cell.length_a   1.000
_cell.length_b   1.000
_cell.length_c   1.000
_cell.angle_alpha   90.00
_cell.angle_beta   90.00
_cell.angle_gamma   90.00
#
_symmetry.space_group_name_H-M   'P 1'
#
loop_
_entity.id
_entity.type
_entity.pdbx_description
1 polymer ?
#
loop_
_entity_poly.entity_id
_entity_poly.type
_entity_poly.pdbx_seq_one_letter_code
_entity_poly.pdbx_strand_id
1 'polypeptide(L)' 'KNKLGRPYNPGRPLAMEERQKILQLYEKGHRISHIARIIGVTHSCVSKIMTRFN' A
#
# COMPACT_ATOMS: atom_id res chain seq x y z
N LYS A 1 15.55 -5.29 -0.33
CA LYS A 1 14.39 -5.03 -1.22
C LYS A 1 13.26 -5.97 -0.80
N ASN A 2 11.97 -5.57 -0.86
CA ASN A 2 10.87 -6.49 -0.58
C ASN A 2 10.70 -7.54 -1.70
N LYS A 3 9.76 -8.48 -1.55
CA LYS A 3 9.44 -9.51 -2.58
C LYS A 3 8.98 -8.93 -3.93
N LEU A 4 8.76 -7.62 -4.02
CA LEU A 4 8.30 -6.89 -5.20
C LEU A 4 9.40 -5.96 -5.76
N GLY A 5 10.65 -6.11 -5.32
CA GLY A 5 11.80 -5.35 -5.82
C GLY A 5 11.94 -3.93 -5.25
N ARG A 6 10.96 -3.46 -4.47
CA ARG A 6 10.97 -2.13 -3.86
C ARG A 6 11.98 -2.03 -2.71
N PRO A 7 12.68 -0.90 -2.52
CA PRO A 7 13.44 -0.62 -1.30
C PRO A 7 12.52 -0.72 -0.08
N TYR A 8 12.87 -1.60 0.86
CA TYR A 8 12.15 -1.79 2.11
C TYR A 8 13.09 -1.42 3.23
N ASN A 9 12.67 -0.44 4.05
CA ASN A 9 13.43 0.00 5.21
C ASN A 9 12.62 -0.34 6.47
N PRO A 10 12.99 -1.39 7.21
CA PRO A 10 12.26 -1.78 8.42
C PRO A 10 12.25 -0.63 9.44
N GLY A 11 11.13 -0.45 10.13
CA GLY A 11 10.93 0.67 11.06
C GLY A 11 10.51 1.99 10.41
N ARG A 12 10.73 2.18 9.10
CA ARG A 12 10.23 3.35 8.36
C ARG A 12 8.86 3.06 7.74
N PRO A 13 7.83 3.86 8.03
CA PRO A 13 6.52 3.60 7.46
C PRO A 13 6.43 4.09 6.01
N LEU A 14 5.39 3.64 5.30
CA LEU A 14 5.12 4.03 3.91
C LEU A 14 4.99 5.56 3.78
N ALA A 15 5.46 6.17 2.69
CA ALA A 15 5.34 7.62 2.49
C ALA A 15 3.86 8.04 2.44
N MET A 16 3.52 9.21 2.98
CA MET A 16 2.12 9.66 3.07
C MET A 16 1.42 9.73 1.70
N GLU A 17 2.14 10.18 0.67
CA GLU A 17 1.65 10.20 -0.71
C GLU A 17 1.22 8.81 -1.20
N GLU A 18 1.99 7.76 -0.90
CA GLU A 18 1.63 6.40 -1.28
C GLU A 18 0.45 5.86 -0.46
N ARG A 19 0.30 6.27 0.80
CA ARG A 19 -0.88 5.92 1.61
C ARG A 19 -2.13 6.56 1.05
N GLN A 20 -2.06 7.85 0.69
CA GLN A 20 -3.15 8.56 0.03
C GLN A 20 -3.52 7.91 -1.31
N LYS A 21 -2.51 7.53 -2.11
CA LYS A 21 -2.74 6.80 -3.37
C LYS A 21 -3.44 5.46 -3.14
N ILE A 22 -3.09 4.72 -2.08
CA ILE A 22 -3.80 3.49 -1.69
C ILE A 22 -5.27 3.78 -1.41
N LEU A 23 -5.58 4.79 -0.60
CA LEU A 23 -6.96 5.14 -0.25
C LEU A 23 -7.77 5.58 -1.47
N GLN A 24 -7.21 6.47 -2.30
CA GLN A 24 -7.86 6.94 -3.53
C GLN A 24 -8.17 5.81 -4.51
N LEU A 25 -7.25 4.85 -4.68
CA LEU A 25 -7.50 3.70 -5.54
C LEU A 25 -8.57 2.77 -4.95
N TYR A 26 -8.61 2.63 -3.63
CA TYR A 26 -9.64 1.85 -2.96
C TYR A 26 -11.02 2.50 -3.08
N GLU A 27 -11.13 3.81 -2.88
CA GLU A 27 -12.38 4.59 -3.07
C GLU A 27 -12.90 4.49 -4.51
N LYS A 28 -12.01 4.39 -5.49
CA LYS A 28 -12.35 4.13 -6.90
C LYS A 28 -12.80 2.69 -7.19
N GLY A 29 -12.84 1.81 -6.17
CA GLY A 29 -13.27 0.43 -6.29
C GLY A 29 -12.20 -0.55 -6.76
N HIS A 30 -10.91 -0.17 -6.77
CA HIS A 30 -9.84 -1.11 -7.11
C HIS A 30 -9.67 -2.19 -6.03
N ARG A 31 -9.47 -3.43 -6.45
CA ARG A 31 -9.18 -4.55 -5.55
C ARG A 31 -7.83 -4.37 -4.84
N ILE A 32 -7.76 -4.75 -3.56
CA ILE A 32 -6.54 -4.67 -2.72
C ILE A 32 -5.33 -5.32 -3.41
N SER A 33 -5.49 -6.50 -4.01
CA SER A 33 -4.42 -7.21 -4.73
C SER A 33 -3.88 -6.42 -5.93
N HIS A 34 -4.74 -5.67 -6.61
CA HIS A 34 -4.36 -4.81 -7.72
C HIS A 34 -3.58 -3.59 -7.21
N ILE A 35 -4.07 -2.94 -6.14
CA ILE A 35 -3.41 -1.78 -5.51
C ILE A 35 -2.01 -2.17 -5.01
N ALA A 36 -1.89 -3.33 -4.35
CA ALA A 36 -0.61 -3.86 -3.86
C ALA A 36 0.43 -3.97 -4.99
N ARG A 37 0.00 -4.42 -6.19
CA ARG A 37 0.86 -4.52 -7.38
C ARG A 37 1.24 -3.15 -7.94
N ILE A 38 0.33 -2.18 -8.00
CA ILE A 38 0.62 -0.81 -8.46
C ILE A 38 1.65 -0.13 -7.55
N ILE A 39 1.49 -0.24 -6.24
CA ILE A 39 2.34 0.46 -5.25
C ILE A 39 3.63 -0.32 -4.95
N GLY A 40 3.70 -1.60 -5.32
CA GLY A 40 4.85 -2.46 -5.03
C GLY A 40 4.96 -2.81 -3.54
N VAL A 41 3.82 -3.00 -2.86
CA VAL A 41 3.74 -3.40 -1.44
C VAL A 41 2.95 -4.70 -1.30
N THR A 42 3.04 -5.33 -0.13
CA THR A 42 2.27 -6.56 0.14
C THR A 42 0.79 -6.26 0.36
N HIS A 43 -0.06 -7.25 0.08
CA HIS A 43 -1.50 -7.19 0.37
C HIS A 43 -1.79 -6.76 1.81
N SER A 44 -1.08 -7.37 2.78
CA SER A 44 -1.21 -7.05 4.20
C SER A 44 -0.86 -5.58 4.51
N CYS A 45 0.06 -4.98 3.76
CA CYS A 45 0.37 -3.56 3.92
C CYS A 45 -0.82 -2.68 3.52
N VAL A 46 -1.47 -2.98 2.39
CA VAL A 46 -2.63 -2.24 1.91
C VAL A 46 -3.79 -2.37 2.90
N SER A 47 -4.07 -3.59 3.36
CA SER A 47 -5.11 -3.83 4.37
C SER A 47 -4.86 -3.06 5.67
N LYS A 48 -3.62 -3.04 6.18
CA LYS A 48 -3.26 -2.25 7.38
C LYS A 48 -3.44 -0.74 7.19
N ILE A 49 -3.14 -0.23 6.00
CA ILE A 49 -3.36 1.19 5.67
C ILE A 49 -4.86 1.48 5.74
N MET A 50 -5.67 0.69 5.04
CA MET A 50 -7.12 0.88 5.01
C MET A 50 -7.72 0.83 6.41
N THR A 51 -7.41 -0.18 7.23
CA THR A 51 -7.92 -0.28 8.61
C THR A 51 -7.50 0.89 9.50
N ARG A 52 -6.38 1.56 9.21
CA ARG A 52 -5.90 2.69 10.02
C ARG A 52 -6.55 4.02 9.65
N PHE A 53 -7.04 4.17 8.41
CA PHE A 53 -7.58 5.42 7.88
C PHE A 53 -9.08 5.37 7.56
N ASN A 54 -9.71 4.22 7.77
CA ASN A 54 -11.15 4.01 7.72
C ASN A 54 -11.72 3.92 9.14
#